data_AF-A0AAV2BNI0-F1
#
_entry.id   AF-A0AAV2BNI0-F1
#
_cell.length_a   1.000
_cell.length_b   1.000
_cell.length_c   1.000
_cell.angle_alpha   90.00
_cell.angle_beta   90.00
_cell.angle_gamma   90.00
#
_symmetry.space_group_name_H-M   'P 1'
#
loop_
_entity.id
_entity.type
_entity.pdbx_description
1 polymer ?
#
loop_
_entity_poly.entity_id
_entity_poly.type
_entity_poly.pdbx_seq_one_letter_code
_entity_poly.pdbx_strand_id
1 'polypeptide(L)'
;MSNTVSDEFFTRTESAAIKLSPSSPLSFKDTTLTIEDSSDHPKKNFCFLAISTIWGITKCTIFMACATFFTYQASAFYKHYYTYPLTTNIAVTKPKYYKMPAVTFCNRNLIKRTYFCGHYPDLCSQPNNVKEFCEKHPYMCEGDVSKLVIPMFGYYTNTSKDTIKKIKKILQQLVFTTTDHGFDYSPYRGFGIFWEETYVMDTAMLPYTRCYSYNLRVFSKENQTTNSLVMKTKTGSVSETIRQKKEETLYPWSESQVFLSVHSPFRPENAIEYGRVLKTGFSYGIIVRLEEEHLLPAPYSTNCTDYEALWFQNNKTGARSFDMCLELCSWNFSKETYGCEYRLTMFHKWENICQEVDPYVWGDFSVFVDCLNNCKPDCMKLKYIYTITETPIEPSDKRHSL
;
A
#
# COMPACT_ATOMS: atom_id res chain seq x y z
N MET A 1 18.70 29.55 -4.80
CA MET A 1 18.01 30.00 -3.57
C MET A 1 17.76 28.77 -2.72
N SER A 2 18.69 28.48 -1.81
CA SER A 2 18.63 27.38 -0.86
C SER A 2 17.84 27.84 0.35
N ASN A 3 16.85 27.07 0.78
CA ASN A 3 16.31 27.16 2.13
C ASN A 3 16.43 25.79 2.80
N THR A 4 17.53 25.65 3.53
CA THR A 4 17.69 24.80 4.69
C THR A 4 16.72 25.23 5.77
N VAL A 5 15.85 24.33 6.25
CA VAL A 5 15.17 24.48 7.52
C VAL A 5 15.57 23.28 8.38
N SER A 6 16.28 23.62 9.44
CA SER A 6 16.83 22.76 10.47
C SER A 6 15.77 22.26 11.45
N ASP A 7 16.05 21.07 11.97
CA ASP A 7 15.42 20.44 13.12
C ASP A 7 15.38 21.35 14.37
N GLU A 8 14.30 21.20 15.15
CA GLU A 8 14.24 21.11 16.61
C GLU A 8 12.88 21.62 17.11
N PHE A 9 11.97 20.71 17.48
CA PHE A 9 11.02 20.98 18.57
C PHE A 9 10.49 19.66 19.14
N PHE A 10 11.13 19.23 20.23
CA PHE A 10 10.65 18.13 21.07
C PHE A 10 9.62 18.70 22.04
N THR A 11 8.35 18.80 21.64
CA THR A 11 7.27 19.18 22.56
C THR A 11 6.85 17.97 23.39
N ARG A 12 7.23 18.04 24.66
CA ARG A 12 6.76 17.26 25.80
C ARG A 12 5.23 17.25 25.83
N THR A 13 4.60 16.14 25.45
CA THR A 13 3.15 15.95 25.60
C THR A 13 2.86 15.60 27.06
N GLU A 14 2.38 16.58 27.81
CA GLU A 14 1.74 16.34 29.11
C GLU A 14 0.39 15.66 28.87
N SER A 15 0.31 14.38 29.24
CA SER A 15 -0.94 13.64 29.29
C SER A 15 -1.81 14.17 30.43
N ALA A 16 -2.75 15.06 30.11
CA ALA A 16 -3.84 15.43 31.02
C ALA A 16 -4.82 14.25 31.13
N ALA A 17 -4.69 13.46 32.20
CA ALA A 17 -5.71 12.49 32.57
C ALA A 17 -6.93 13.23 33.13
N ILE A 18 -8.01 13.32 32.35
CA ILE A 18 -9.32 13.77 32.86
C ILE A 18 -9.86 12.63 33.74
N LYS A 19 -9.62 12.77 35.03
CA LYS A 19 -10.21 11.92 36.07
C LYS A 19 -11.67 12.36 36.23
N LEU A 20 -12.59 11.62 35.61
CA LEU A 20 -14.02 11.79 35.87
C LEU A 20 -14.30 11.33 37.30
N SER A 21 -14.41 12.29 38.22
CA SER A 21 -14.93 12.04 39.56
C SER A 21 -16.40 11.62 39.47
N PRO A 22 -16.83 10.61 40.24
CA PRO A 22 -18.24 10.27 40.33
C PRO A 22 -18.99 11.47 40.92
N SER A 23 -19.96 11.98 40.16
CA SER A 23 -20.90 13.00 40.63
C SER A 23 -21.58 12.48 41.89
N SER A 24 -21.40 13.20 42.99
CA SER A 24 -22.05 12.95 44.27
C SER A 24 -23.58 12.90 44.09
N PRO A 25 -24.30 12.03 44.82
CA PRO A 25 -25.75 12.02 44.80
C PRO A 25 -26.26 13.37 45.33
N LEU A 26 -27.08 14.07 44.54
CA LEU A 26 -27.82 15.23 44.99
C LEU A 26 -28.73 14.79 46.15
N SER A 27 -28.33 15.16 47.37
CA SER A 27 -29.15 15.04 48.57
C SER A 27 -30.28 16.05 48.47
N PHE A 28 -31.48 15.54 48.21
CA PHE A 28 -32.72 16.31 48.24
C PHE A 28 -33.01 16.64 49.71
N LYS A 29 -32.84 17.91 50.09
CA LYS A 29 -33.28 18.42 51.40
C LYS A 29 -34.78 18.63 51.34
N ASP A 30 -35.54 17.74 51.97
CA ASP A 30 -36.94 17.97 52.31
C ASP A 30 -37.04 19.21 53.20
N THR A 31 -37.49 20.31 52.61
CA THR A 31 -37.84 21.53 53.34
C THR A 31 -39.30 21.39 53.74
N THR A 32 -39.54 20.89 54.96
CA THR A 32 -40.86 20.87 55.58
C THR A 32 -41.23 22.29 55.98
N LEU A 33 -42.07 22.93 55.17
CA LEU A 33 -42.72 24.20 55.49
C LEU A 33 -43.92 23.93 56.41
N THR A 34 -43.75 24.23 57.70
CA THR A 34 -44.85 24.36 58.66
C THR A 34 -45.58 25.68 58.39
N ILE A 35 -46.85 25.59 58.01
CA ILE A 35 -47.77 26.73 57.87
C ILE A 35 -48.56 26.81 59.18
N GLU A 36 -48.44 27.94 59.88
CA GLU A 36 -49.32 28.30 60.99
C GLU A 36 -50.68 28.76 60.45
N ASP A 37 -51.73 28.06 60.85
CA ASP A 37 -53.12 28.44 60.60
C ASP A 37 -53.53 29.55 61.57
N SER A 38 -53.80 30.73 61.02
CA SER A 38 -54.48 31.83 61.71
C SER A 38 -55.84 32.04 61.07
N SER A 39 -56.85 31.59 61.80
CA SER A 39 -58.27 31.79 61.52
C SER A 39 -58.68 33.26 61.48
N ASP A 40 -59.69 33.51 60.65
CA ASP A 40 -60.75 34.50 60.83
C ASP A 40 -60.71 35.72 59.90
N HIS A 41 -61.38 35.61 58.76
CA HIS A 41 -62.33 36.64 58.29
C HIS A 41 -63.17 36.13 57.08
N PRO A 42 -64.48 36.39 57.07
CA PRO A 42 -65.38 35.97 56.00
C PRO A 42 -65.46 37.02 54.87
N LYS A 43 -65.79 36.53 53.68
CA LYS A 43 -66.16 37.26 52.44
C LYS A 43 -64.99 37.66 51.52
N LYS A 44 -64.67 36.77 50.56
CA LYS A 44 -64.41 37.11 49.13
C LYS A 44 -64.21 35.84 48.27
N ASN A 45 -65.26 35.03 48.12
CA ASN A 45 -65.25 33.82 47.28
C ASN A 45 -65.18 34.08 45.76
N PHE A 46 -65.00 35.33 45.32
CA PHE A 46 -64.92 35.68 43.90
C PHE A 46 -63.47 35.96 43.42
N CYS A 47 -62.53 36.25 44.33
CA CYS A 47 -61.14 36.57 43.96
C CYS A 47 -60.24 35.32 43.87
N PHE A 48 -60.56 34.28 44.65
CA PHE A 48 -59.77 33.03 44.70
C PHE A 48 -59.89 32.18 43.43
N LEU A 49 -61.05 32.21 42.78
CA LEU A 49 -61.30 31.54 41.50
C LEU A 49 -60.46 32.13 40.36
N ALA A 50 -60.32 33.46 40.30
CA ALA A 50 -59.53 34.13 39.26
C ALA A 50 -58.03 33.83 39.36
N ILE A 51 -57.47 33.78 40.57
CA ILE A 51 -56.05 33.46 40.81
C ILE A 51 -55.74 32.01 40.42
N SER A 52 -56.65 31.07 40.71
CA SER A 52 -56.51 29.67 40.32
C SER A 52 -56.49 29.50 38.79
N THR A 53 -57.32 30.25 38.06
CA THR A 53 -57.36 30.20 36.59
C THR A 53 -56.09 30.79 35.97
N ILE A 54 -55.60 31.92 36.45
CA ILE A 54 -54.36 32.55 35.95
C ILE A 54 -53.14 31.65 36.17
N TRP A 55 -53.06 30.99 37.32
CA TRP A 55 -52.00 30.04 37.64
C TRP A 55 -52.02 28.82 36.70
N GLY A 56 -53.20 28.29 36.39
CA GLY A 56 -53.38 27.23 35.41
C GLY A 56 -52.89 27.63 34.02
N ILE A 57 -53.28 28.81 33.54
CA ILE A 57 -52.83 29.34 32.23
C ILE A 57 -51.31 29.50 32.21
N THR A 58 -50.73 30.10 33.25
CA THR A 58 -49.28 30.32 33.34
C THR A 58 -48.50 28.99 33.28
N LYS A 59 -48.94 27.98 34.03
CA LYS A 59 -48.36 26.63 33.98
C LYS A 59 -48.45 26.00 32.59
N CYS A 60 -49.60 26.11 31.94
CA CYS A 60 -49.77 25.63 30.57
C CYS A 60 -48.84 26.37 29.60
N THR A 61 -48.71 27.70 29.70
CA THR A 61 -47.80 28.48 28.84
C THR A 61 -46.34 28.09 29.05
N ILE A 62 -45.89 27.95 30.30
CA ILE A 62 -44.53 27.49 30.62
C ILE A 62 -44.31 26.07 30.06
N PHE A 63 -45.26 25.17 30.26
CA PHE A 63 -45.17 23.80 29.73
C PHE A 63 -45.06 23.80 28.20
N MET A 64 -45.90 24.57 27.50
CA MET A 64 -45.85 24.66 26.04
C MET A 64 -44.53 25.26 25.54
N ALA A 65 -44.02 26.31 26.18
CA ALA A 65 -42.72 26.90 25.84
C ALA A 65 -41.56 25.90 26.03
N CYS A 66 -41.56 25.18 27.15
CA CYS A 66 -40.59 24.10 27.41
C CYS A 66 -40.71 22.97 26.38
N ALA A 67 -41.93 22.55 26.05
CA ALA A 67 -42.17 21.52 25.04
C ALA A 67 -41.66 21.94 23.66
N THR A 68 -41.95 23.17 23.22
CA THR A 68 -41.45 23.70 21.94
C THR A 68 -39.92 23.78 21.90
N PHE A 69 -39.29 24.28 22.96
CA PHE A 69 -37.82 24.33 23.03
C PHE A 69 -37.19 22.93 23.02
N PHE A 70 -37.78 22.00 23.77
CA PHE A 70 -37.35 20.60 23.77
C PHE A 70 -37.48 19.96 22.37
N THR A 71 -38.64 20.12 21.70
CA THR A 71 -38.83 19.61 20.34
C THR A 71 -37.84 20.23 19.36
N TYR A 72 -37.59 21.54 19.46
CA TYR A 72 -36.59 22.22 18.61
C TYR A 72 -35.19 21.62 18.80
N GLN A 73 -34.74 21.47 20.05
CA GLN A 73 -33.43 20.90 20.35
C GLN A 73 -33.33 19.44 19.92
N ALA A 74 -34.37 18.65 20.15
CA ALA A 74 -34.46 17.27 19.69
C ALA A 74 -34.37 17.21 18.16
N SER A 75 -35.14 18.00 17.42
CA SER A 75 -35.09 18.06 15.96
C SER A 75 -33.74 18.50 15.43
N ALA A 76 -33.09 19.49 16.06
CA ALA A 76 -31.75 19.92 15.69
C ALA A 76 -30.71 18.80 15.89
N PHE A 77 -30.79 18.09 17.04
CA PHE A 77 -29.95 16.94 17.31
C PHE A 77 -30.20 15.81 16.31
N TYR A 78 -31.46 15.47 16.02
CA TYR A 78 -31.79 14.47 14.99
C TYR A 78 -31.26 14.87 13.62
N LYS A 79 -31.41 16.14 13.21
CA LYS A 79 -30.87 16.63 11.95
C LYS A 79 -29.35 16.45 11.91
N HIS A 80 -28.64 16.78 12.99
CA HIS A 80 -27.20 16.57 13.07
C HIS A 80 -26.83 15.07 13.05
N TYR A 81 -27.56 14.23 13.78
CA TYR A 81 -27.37 12.78 13.77
C TYR A 81 -27.48 12.19 12.36
N TYR A 82 -28.48 12.61 11.57
CA TYR A 82 -28.66 12.19 10.17
C TYR A 82 -27.64 12.80 9.19
N THR A 83 -26.76 13.71 9.62
CA THR A 83 -25.59 14.11 8.81
C THR A 83 -24.45 13.09 8.88
N TYR A 84 -24.55 12.08 9.76
CA TYR A 84 -23.53 11.05 9.98
C TYR A 84 -22.12 11.65 10.18
N PRO A 85 -21.94 12.57 11.14
CA PRO A 85 -20.65 13.23 11.35
C PRO A 85 -19.58 12.21 11.74
N LEU A 86 -18.36 12.42 11.25
CA LEU A 86 -17.20 11.57 11.51
C LEU A 86 -16.17 12.32 12.35
N THR A 87 -15.49 11.59 13.24
CA THR A 87 -14.30 12.07 13.95
C THR A 87 -13.19 11.05 13.79
N THR A 88 -11.94 11.53 13.68
CA THR A 88 -10.78 10.66 13.56
C THR A 88 -10.15 10.47 14.93
N ASN A 89 -9.96 9.21 15.33
CA ASN A 89 -9.21 8.86 16.52
C ASN A 89 -7.86 8.24 16.10
N ILE A 90 -6.78 8.76 16.67
CA ILE A 90 -5.42 8.26 16.41
C ILE A 90 -4.89 7.67 17.71
N ALA A 91 -4.54 6.39 17.66
CA ALA A 91 -3.94 5.68 18.79
C ALA A 91 -2.63 5.03 18.37
N VAL A 92 -1.58 5.25 19.16
CA VAL A 92 -0.30 4.54 19.00
C VAL A 92 -0.28 3.38 19.98
N THR A 93 -0.24 2.16 19.46
CA THR A 93 -0.24 0.95 20.27
C THR A 93 1.05 0.16 20.06
N LYS A 94 1.41 -0.67 21.05
CA LYS A 94 2.50 -1.65 20.94
C LYS A 94 1.87 -3.04 20.95
N PRO A 95 1.42 -3.56 19.80
CA PRO A 95 0.63 -4.77 19.79
C PRO A 95 1.52 -5.98 20.11
N LYS A 96 0.93 -7.03 20.69
CA LYS A 96 1.64 -8.30 20.96
C LYS A 96 1.99 -9.03 19.67
N TYR A 97 1.13 -8.90 18.66
CA TYR A 97 1.28 -9.47 17.33
C TYR A 97 1.17 -8.37 16.29
N TYR A 98 1.92 -8.46 15.20
CA TYR A 98 1.82 -7.53 14.07
C TYR A 98 1.49 -8.26 12.79
N LYS A 99 0.77 -7.58 11.90
CA LYS A 99 0.48 -8.04 10.55
C LYS A 99 1.75 -7.91 9.71
N MET A 100 2.18 -9.01 9.09
CA MET A 100 3.40 -8.99 8.29
C MET A 100 3.19 -8.23 6.97
N PRO A 101 4.13 -7.37 6.55
CA PRO A 101 4.11 -6.79 5.21
C PRO A 101 4.40 -7.84 4.14
N ALA A 102 4.11 -7.49 2.89
CA ALA A 102 4.83 -8.07 1.76
C ALA A 102 6.12 -7.29 1.52
N VAL A 103 7.18 -8.00 1.17
CA VAL A 103 8.46 -7.42 0.76
C VAL A 103 8.73 -7.87 -0.66
N THR A 104 8.78 -6.93 -1.58
CA THR A 104 8.98 -7.19 -3.00
C THR A 104 10.28 -6.57 -3.45
N PHE A 105 11.09 -7.33 -4.17
CA PHE A 105 12.23 -6.78 -4.86
C PHE A 105 12.21 -7.11 -6.35
N CYS A 106 12.75 -6.20 -7.15
CA CYS A 106 12.85 -6.33 -8.60
C CYS A 106 14.28 -6.00 -9.02
N ASN A 107 14.90 -6.86 -9.83
CA ASN A 107 16.20 -6.55 -10.43
C ASN A 107 15.95 -5.95 -11.81
N ARG A 108 16.48 -4.76 -12.08
CA ARG A 108 16.37 -4.16 -13.40
C ARG A 108 17.10 -4.95 -14.49
N ASN A 109 18.13 -5.69 -14.10
CA ASN A 109 18.84 -6.54 -15.03
C ASN A 109 17.98 -7.78 -15.32
N LEU A 110 17.33 -7.78 -16.49
CA LEU A 110 16.39 -8.82 -16.87
C LEU A 110 17.05 -10.19 -16.99
N ILE A 111 18.18 -10.27 -17.69
CA ILE A 111 18.85 -11.52 -18.08
C ILE A 111 20.34 -11.26 -18.12
N LYS A 112 21.14 -12.28 -17.79
CA LYS A 112 22.60 -12.22 -17.97
C LYS A 112 22.96 -11.95 -19.43
N ARG A 113 23.83 -10.95 -19.65
CA ARG A 113 24.35 -10.61 -20.98
C ARG A 113 24.96 -11.82 -21.69
N THR A 114 25.79 -12.60 -21.00
CA THR A 114 26.45 -13.77 -21.59
C THR A 114 25.45 -14.84 -22.00
N TYR A 115 24.40 -15.05 -21.20
CA TYR A 115 23.32 -15.98 -21.52
C TYR A 115 22.57 -15.54 -22.80
N PHE A 116 22.20 -14.26 -22.88
CA PHE A 116 21.52 -13.71 -24.06
C PHE A 116 22.37 -13.83 -25.33
N CYS A 117 23.62 -13.33 -25.28
CA CYS A 117 24.50 -13.36 -26.46
C CYS A 117 24.98 -14.78 -26.84
N GLY A 118 24.97 -15.72 -25.89
CA GLY A 118 25.24 -17.12 -26.18
C GLY A 118 24.13 -17.79 -26.99
N HIS A 119 22.86 -17.45 -26.73
CA HIS A 119 21.70 -17.99 -27.45
C HIS A 119 21.38 -17.23 -28.74
N TYR A 120 21.67 -15.92 -28.78
CA TYR A 120 21.36 -15.04 -29.90
C TYR A 120 22.60 -14.25 -30.35
N PRO A 121 23.64 -14.92 -30.86
CA PRO A 121 24.88 -14.27 -31.27
C PRO A 121 24.67 -13.31 -32.46
N ASP A 122 23.66 -13.52 -33.30
CA ASP A 122 23.28 -12.63 -34.40
C ASP A 122 22.72 -11.28 -33.93
N LEU A 123 22.34 -11.20 -32.65
CA LEU A 123 21.79 -10.00 -32.01
C LEU A 123 22.77 -9.35 -31.04
N CYS A 124 24.04 -9.75 -31.08
CA CYS A 124 25.09 -9.14 -30.29
C CYS A 124 26.27 -8.73 -31.17
N SER A 125 26.92 -7.63 -30.79
CA SER A 125 28.12 -7.13 -31.48
C SER A 125 29.13 -6.58 -30.49
N GLN A 126 30.37 -6.40 -30.93
CA GLN A 126 31.30 -5.56 -30.19
C GLN A 126 30.79 -4.12 -30.15
N PRO A 127 31.10 -3.35 -29.09
CA PRO A 127 30.86 -1.91 -29.07
C PRO A 127 31.59 -1.22 -30.24
N ASN A 128 30.96 -0.21 -30.85
CA ASN A 128 31.55 0.56 -31.96
C ASN A 128 32.91 1.18 -31.60
N ASN A 129 33.09 1.56 -30.33
CA ASN A 129 34.33 2.07 -29.76
C ASN A 129 34.62 1.33 -28.44
N VAL A 130 35.35 0.23 -28.55
CA VAL A 130 35.71 -0.64 -27.40
C VAL A 130 36.46 0.13 -26.32
N LYS A 131 37.38 1.03 -26.71
CA LYS A 131 38.19 1.80 -25.76
C LYS A 131 37.29 2.72 -24.90
N GLU A 132 36.45 3.52 -25.54
CA GLU A 132 35.51 4.40 -24.83
C GLU A 132 34.53 3.60 -23.96
N PHE A 133 34.04 2.47 -24.48
CA PHE A 133 33.15 1.60 -23.72
C PHE A 133 33.81 1.10 -22.42
N CYS A 134 35.05 0.62 -22.50
CA CYS A 134 35.78 0.11 -21.34
C CYS A 134 36.22 1.21 -20.36
N GLU A 135 36.45 2.43 -20.82
CA GLU A 135 36.68 3.59 -19.94
C GLU A 135 35.45 3.89 -19.07
N LYS A 136 34.23 3.76 -19.63
CA LYS A 136 32.97 3.97 -18.89
C LYS A 136 32.51 2.76 -18.09
N HIS A 137 32.79 1.55 -18.58
CA HIS A 137 32.30 0.28 -18.01
C HIS A 137 33.46 -0.71 -17.78
N PRO A 138 34.45 -0.38 -16.93
CA PRO A 138 35.66 -1.18 -16.78
C PRO A 138 35.38 -2.63 -16.33
N TYR A 139 34.36 -2.83 -15.50
CA TYR A 139 33.95 -4.14 -14.99
C TYR A 139 33.45 -5.11 -16.09
N MET A 140 32.97 -4.60 -17.23
CA MET A 140 32.58 -5.45 -18.38
C MET A 140 33.75 -5.85 -19.26
N CYS A 141 34.89 -5.16 -19.11
CA CYS A 141 36.09 -5.37 -19.90
C CYS A 141 37.17 -6.15 -19.13
N GLU A 142 36.81 -6.80 -18.03
CA GLU A 142 37.71 -7.72 -17.33
C GLU A 142 37.97 -8.95 -18.22
N GLY A 143 39.23 -9.14 -18.62
CA GLY A 143 39.67 -10.28 -19.43
C GLY A 143 39.94 -9.94 -20.90
N ASP A 144 39.65 -10.89 -21.79
CA ASP A 144 39.91 -10.77 -23.23
C ASP A 144 38.83 -9.92 -23.91
N VAL A 145 39.12 -8.62 -24.04
CA VAL A 145 38.21 -7.62 -24.62
C VAL A 145 37.84 -7.94 -26.08
N SER A 146 38.65 -8.75 -26.79
CA SER A 146 38.29 -9.17 -28.16
C SER A 146 37.06 -10.08 -28.21
N LYS A 147 36.69 -10.70 -27.08
CA LYS A 147 35.49 -11.55 -26.95
C LYS A 147 34.29 -10.80 -26.37
N LEU A 148 34.45 -9.51 -26.04
CA LEU A 148 33.38 -8.70 -25.47
C LEU A 148 32.27 -8.47 -26.51
N VAL A 149 31.10 -9.02 -26.24
CA VAL A 149 29.89 -8.74 -27.04
C VAL A 149 28.80 -8.19 -26.16
N ILE A 150 28.06 -7.22 -26.69
CA ILE A 150 26.87 -6.63 -26.05
C ILE A 150 25.68 -6.78 -26.99
N PRO A 151 24.45 -6.81 -26.48
CA PRO A 151 23.27 -6.81 -27.34
C PRO A 151 23.25 -5.60 -28.27
N MET A 152 22.77 -5.79 -29.49
CA MET A 152 22.66 -4.78 -30.54
C MET A 152 21.46 -3.85 -30.28
N PHE A 153 21.45 -3.15 -29.16
CA PHE A 153 20.52 -2.05 -28.90
C PHE A 153 21.17 -1.02 -27.98
N GLY A 154 20.72 0.23 -28.05
CA GLY A 154 21.28 1.34 -27.27
C GLY A 154 22.37 2.14 -28.00
N TYR A 155 23.21 2.83 -27.23
CA TYR A 155 24.14 3.83 -27.77
C TYR A 155 25.46 3.27 -28.32
N TYR A 156 25.84 2.06 -27.90
CA TYR A 156 27.15 1.50 -28.20
C TYR A 156 27.20 0.64 -29.46
N THR A 157 26.06 0.39 -30.09
CA THR A 157 25.94 -0.39 -31.34
C THR A 157 25.16 0.42 -32.37
N ASN A 158 25.55 0.34 -33.64
CA ASN A 158 24.72 0.91 -34.71
C ASN A 158 23.66 -0.11 -35.10
N THR A 159 22.39 0.14 -34.78
CA THR A 159 21.34 -0.87 -34.98
C THR A 159 20.02 -0.28 -35.48
N SER A 160 19.36 -1.00 -36.39
CA SER A 160 18.07 -0.61 -36.94
C SER A 160 16.94 -0.73 -35.90
N LYS A 161 15.86 0.02 -36.11
CA LYS A 161 14.66 -0.04 -35.26
C LYS A 161 14.04 -1.44 -35.23
N ASP A 162 14.07 -2.15 -36.36
CA ASP A 162 13.49 -3.49 -36.48
C ASP A 162 14.25 -4.51 -35.64
N THR A 163 15.59 -4.43 -35.62
CA THR A 163 16.42 -5.29 -34.76
C THR A 163 16.17 -4.99 -33.28
N ILE A 164 16.03 -3.71 -32.90
CA ILE A 164 15.65 -3.34 -31.53
C ILE A 164 14.28 -3.93 -31.16
N LYS A 165 13.28 -3.85 -32.05
CA LYS A 165 11.97 -4.45 -31.84
C LYS A 165 12.07 -5.97 -31.67
N LYS A 166 12.86 -6.65 -32.51
CA LYS A 166 13.14 -8.09 -32.42
C LYS A 166 13.77 -8.46 -31.07
N ILE A 167 14.79 -7.72 -30.64
CA ILE A 167 15.47 -7.96 -29.35
C ILE A 167 14.51 -7.77 -28.19
N LYS A 168 13.72 -6.68 -28.16
CA LYS A 168 12.73 -6.46 -27.09
C LYS A 168 11.72 -7.61 -26.99
N LYS A 169 11.24 -8.12 -28.13
CA LYS A 169 10.33 -9.28 -28.17
C LYS A 169 10.98 -10.54 -27.60
N ILE A 170 12.24 -10.81 -27.96
CA ILE A 170 13.00 -11.97 -27.45
C ILE A 170 13.25 -11.83 -25.94
N LEU A 171 13.71 -10.66 -25.49
CA LEU A 171 13.93 -10.39 -24.07
C LEU A 171 12.65 -10.60 -23.26
N GLN A 172 11.52 -10.12 -23.77
CA GLN A 172 10.24 -10.32 -23.12
C GLN A 172 9.89 -11.81 -22.98
N GLN A 173 10.12 -12.60 -24.02
CA GLN A 173 9.90 -14.06 -23.97
C GLN A 173 10.86 -14.77 -23.02
N LEU A 174 12.13 -14.35 -22.98
CA LEU A 174 13.12 -14.95 -22.11
C LEU A 174 12.89 -14.60 -20.63
N VAL A 175 12.43 -13.39 -20.30
CA VAL A 175 12.03 -12.99 -18.94
C VAL A 175 10.98 -13.96 -18.38
N PHE A 176 10.18 -14.57 -19.24
CA PHE A 176 9.12 -15.48 -18.86
C PHE A 176 9.54 -16.96 -18.88
N THR A 177 10.28 -17.38 -19.89
CA THR A 177 10.59 -18.79 -20.12
C THR A 177 11.88 -19.27 -19.45
N THR A 178 12.78 -18.36 -19.13
CA THR A 178 14.10 -18.74 -18.61
C THR A 178 13.96 -19.23 -17.17
N THR A 179 14.67 -20.31 -16.83
CA THR A 179 14.81 -20.82 -15.46
C THR A 179 15.91 -20.03 -14.72
N ASP A 180 16.04 -20.24 -13.41
CA ASP A 180 16.98 -19.51 -12.53
C ASP A 180 18.42 -19.37 -13.06
N HIS A 181 18.89 -20.28 -13.92
CA HIS A 181 20.25 -20.23 -14.47
C HIS A 181 20.54 -18.99 -15.33
N GLY A 182 19.55 -18.45 -16.05
CA GLY A 182 19.73 -17.28 -16.91
C GLY A 182 19.62 -15.93 -16.18
N PHE A 183 19.18 -15.93 -14.92
CA PHE A 183 19.02 -14.72 -14.11
C PHE A 183 20.21 -14.50 -13.20
N ASP A 184 20.53 -13.22 -12.99
CA ASP A 184 21.61 -12.81 -12.09
C ASP A 184 21.24 -13.02 -10.62
N TYR A 185 19.95 -13.25 -10.34
CA TYR A 185 19.44 -13.36 -8.99
C TYR A 185 18.34 -14.43 -8.89
N SER A 186 18.47 -15.30 -7.89
CA SER A 186 17.39 -16.10 -7.32
C SER A 186 17.53 -15.95 -5.80
N PRO A 187 16.47 -15.55 -5.07
CA PRO A 187 16.55 -15.47 -3.62
C PRO A 187 16.93 -16.84 -3.08
N TYR A 188 17.82 -16.88 -2.09
CA TYR A 188 18.22 -18.15 -1.51
C TYR A 188 16.97 -18.82 -0.90
N ARG A 189 16.56 -19.99 -1.42
CA ARG A 189 15.44 -20.78 -0.88
C ARG A 189 15.85 -21.48 0.43
N GLY A 190 16.35 -20.71 1.40
CA GLY A 190 16.72 -21.19 2.72
C GLY A 190 15.50 -21.38 3.61
N PHE A 191 15.54 -22.42 4.46
CA PHE A 191 14.70 -22.62 5.65
C PHE A 191 13.23 -22.13 5.56
N GLY A 192 12.46 -22.64 4.60
CA GLY A 192 11.00 -22.44 4.57
C GLY A 192 10.53 -21.03 4.19
N ILE A 193 11.42 -20.15 3.73
CA ILE A 193 11.03 -18.88 3.11
C ILE A 193 10.67 -19.14 1.66
N PHE A 194 9.41 -18.87 1.30
CA PHE A 194 8.92 -18.99 -0.06
C PHE A 194 8.76 -17.60 -0.66
N TRP A 195 9.45 -17.36 -1.77
CA TRP A 195 9.34 -16.14 -2.57
C TRP A 195 8.42 -16.41 -3.75
N GLU A 196 7.38 -15.60 -3.90
CA GLU A 196 6.48 -15.66 -5.05
C GLU A 196 7.07 -14.84 -6.19
N GLU A 197 7.20 -15.45 -7.36
CA GLU A 197 7.60 -14.74 -8.58
C GLU A 197 6.42 -13.91 -9.10
N THR A 198 6.70 -12.66 -9.41
CA THR A 198 5.74 -11.73 -10.01
C THR A 198 6.41 -10.95 -11.14
N TYR A 199 5.61 -10.29 -11.97
CA TYR A 199 6.10 -9.47 -13.06
C TYR A 199 5.49 -8.08 -12.96
N VAL A 200 6.31 -7.05 -13.15
CA VAL A 200 5.85 -5.65 -13.15
C VAL A 200 6.35 -4.95 -14.40
N MET A 201 5.62 -3.95 -14.87
CA MET A 201 6.00 -3.22 -16.08
C MET A 201 7.10 -2.18 -15.76
N ASP A 202 8.23 -2.21 -16.48
CA ASP A 202 9.22 -1.12 -16.47
C ASP A 202 8.89 -0.15 -17.61
N THR A 203 8.30 0.99 -17.29
CA THR A 203 7.90 2.01 -18.25
C THR A 203 9.08 2.61 -19.01
N ALA A 204 10.29 2.60 -18.43
CA ALA A 204 11.48 3.16 -19.06
C ALA A 204 12.10 2.19 -20.08
N MET A 205 12.11 0.90 -19.78
CA MET A 205 12.77 -0.10 -20.63
C MET A 205 11.81 -0.76 -21.63
N LEU A 206 10.49 -0.78 -21.33
CA LEU A 206 9.43 -1.42 -22.11
C LEU A 206 9.48 -2.96 -22.25
N PRO A 207 10.09 -3.70 -21.30
CA PRO A 207 9.61 -5.04 -20.98
C PRO A 207 9.08 -5.12 -19.54
N TYR A 208 8.35 -6.21 -19.27
CA TYR A 208 8.08 -6.64 -17.92
C TYR A 208 9.39 -7.08 -17.26
N THR A 209 9.54 -6.76 -15.99
CA THR A 209 10.64 -7.19 -15.15
C THR A 209 10.15 -8.23 -14.17
N ARG A 210 10.94 -9.29 -14.00
CA ARG A 210 10.70 -10.32 -12.98
C ARG A 210 11.06 -9.78 -11.60
N CYS A 211 10.14 -9.93 -10.67
CA CYS A 211 10.24 -9.55 -9.28
C CYS A 211 9.98 -10.77 -8.41
N TYR A 212 10.39 -10.68 -7.15
CA TYR A 212 10.11 -11.71 -6.18
C TYR A 212 9.56 -11.06 -4.92
N SER A 213 8.51 -11.67 -4.39
CA SER A 213 7.72 -11.10 -3.32
C SER A 213 7.59 -12.10 -2.18
N TYR A 214 8.01 -11.72 -0.98
CA TYR A 214 7.81 -12.50 0.23
C TYR A 214 6.51 -12.08 0.91
N ASN A 215 5.73 -13.08 1.36
CA ASN A 215 4.43 -12.89 2.01
C ASN A 215 3.44 -12.07 1.16
N LEU A 216 3.53 -12.14 -0.16
CA LEU A 216 2.51 -11.61 -1.05
C LEU A 216 1.27 -12.50 -1.00
N ARG A 217 0.08 -11.88 -0.92
CA ARG A 217 -1.21 -12.58 -0.76
C ARG A 217 -2.29 -12.05 -1.69
N VAL A 218 -1.89 -11.34 -2.74
CA VAL A 218 -2.80 -10.71 -3.70
C VAL A 218 -3.70 -11.73 -4.40
N PHE A 219 -3.15 -12.89 -4.78
CA PHE A 219 -3.86 -13.97 -5.46
C PHE A 219 -4.05 -15.22 -4.59
N SER A 220 -3.70 -15.13 -3.29
CA SER A 220 -3.67 -16.29 -2.39
C SER A 220 -5.00 -16.50 -1.66
N LYS A 221 -5.33 -17.78 -1.40
CA LYS A 221 -6.44 -18.18 -0.50
C LYS A 221 -6.04 -18.16 0.99
N GLU A 222 -4.78 -17.87 1.28
CA GLU A 222 -4.26 -17.85 2.64
C GLU A 222 -4.71 -16.59 3.40
N ASN A 223 -4.86 -16.73 4.71
CA ASN A 223 -5.19 -15.59 5.57
C ASN A 223 -3.97 -14.70 5.77
N GLN A 224 -4.18 -13.52 6.35
CA GLN A 224 -3.10 -12.63 6.76
C GLN A 224 -2.12 -13.33 7.71
N THR A 225 -0.83 -13.30 7.39
CA THR A 225 0.21 -13.77 8.29
C THR A 225 0.46 -12.74 9.39
N THR A 226 0.50 -13.21 10.64
CA THR A 226 0.81 -12.39 11.82
C THR A 226 1.99 -12.99 12.57
N ASN A 227 2.84 -12.13 13.12
CA ASN A 227 4.02 -12.52 13.88
C ASN A 227 3.98 -11.93 15.29
N SER A 228 4.56 -12.65 16.26
CA SER A 228 4.65 -12.22 17.66
C SER A 228 5.86 -11.30 17.89
N LEU A 229 5.66 -10.18 18.60
CA LEU A 229 6.73 -9.29 19.07
C LEU A 229 7.40 -9.79 20.37
N VAL A 230 6.80 -10.76 21.07
CA VAL A 230 7.20 -11.15 22.44
C VAL A 230 8.42 -12.07 22.46
N MET A 231 8.79 -12.69 21.34
CA MET A 231 10.04 -13.44 21.27
C MET A 231 11.20 -12.49 20.97
N LYS A 232 11.99 -12.16 22.00
CA LYS A 232 13.27 -11.44 21.90
C LYS A 232 14.36 -12.18 21.11
N THR A 233 14.08 -13.38 20.61
CA THR A 233 14.97 -14.09 19.69
C THR A 233 14.81 -13.47 18.29
N LYS A 234 15.86 -13.52 17.47
CA LYS A 234 15.99 -12.92 16.12
C LYS A 234 14.93 -13.37 15.08
N THR A 235 13.79 -13.94 15.48
CA THR A 235 12.80 -14.63 14.65
C THR A 235 11.91 -13.71 13.79
N GLY A 236 12.10 -12.39 13.85
CA GLY A 236 11.39 -11.43 13.00
C GLY A 236 12.20 -10.81 11.85
N SER A 237 13.51 -11.06 11.77
CA SER A 237 14.35 -10.48 10.71
C SER A 237 14.46 -11.43 9.53
N VAL A 238 13.94 -10.99 8.37
CA VAL A 238 14.29 -11.59 7.08
C VAL A 238 15.61 -10.97 6.63
N SER A 239 16.61 -11.79 6.37
CA SER A 239 17.92 -11.35 5.89
C SER A 239 18.20 -12.06 4.59
N GLU A 240 18.38 -11.30 3.51
CA GLU A 240 18.68 -11.83 2.19
C GLU A 240 19.94 -11.15 1.64
N THR A 241 20.77 -11.93 0.96
CA THR A 241 21.93 -11.40 0.24
C THR A 241 21.62 -11.36 -1.24
N ILE A 242 21.64 -10.18 -1.83
CA ILE A 242 21.42 -9.99 -3.25
C ILE A 242 22.77 -9.84 -3.96
N ARG A 243 23.14 -10.86 -4.74
CA ARG A 243 24.33 -10.83 -5.59
C ARG A 243 23.94 -10.22 -6.93
N GLN A 244 24.63 -9.16 -7.34
CA GLN A 244 24.52 -8.57 -8.67
C GLN A 244 25.89 -8.64 -9.35
N LYS A 245 25.96 -9.29 -10.52
CA LYS A 245 27.16 -9.35 -11.35
C LYS A 245 27.10 -8.23 -12.37
N LYS A 246 27.84 -7.14 -12.11
CA LYS A 246 27.82 -5.95 -12.97
C LYS A 246 28.27 -6.29 -14.39
N GLU A 247 29.21 -7.20 -14.54
CA GLU A 247 29.74 -7.73 -15.80
C GLU A 247 28.69 -8.48 -16.66
N GLU A 248 27.60 -8.92 -16.04
CA GLU A 248 26.46 -9.59 -16.67
C GLU A 248 25.29 -8.65 -16.97
N THR A 249 25.46 -7.34 -16.79
CA THR A 249 24.38 -6.37 -17.07
C THR A 249 24.03 -6.35 -18.56
N LEU A 250 22.75 -6.51 -18.89
CA LEU A 250 22.25 -6.49 -20.26
C LEU A 250 22.23 -5.08 -20.86
N TYR A 251 21.99 -4.08 -20.02
CA TYR A 251 21.86 -2.66 -20.38
C TYR A 251 23.07 -1.87 -19.88
N PRO A 252 24.20 -1.81 -20.62
CA PRO A 252 25.42 -1.16 -20.11
C PRO A 252 25.24 0.33 -19.79
N TRP A 253 24.32 1.04 -20.47
CA TRP A 253 24.01 2.45 -20.20
C TRP A 253 23.09 2.66 -18.98
N SER A 254 22.58 1.61 -18.36
CA SER A 254 21.77 1.68 -17.14
C SER A 254 22.56 1.10 -15.99
N GLU A 255 22.50 1.75 -14.84
CA GLU A 255 23.00 1.14 -13.61
C GLU A 255 22.17 -0.11 -13.29
N SER A 256 22.86 -1.19 -12.93
CA SER A 256 22.21 -2.37 -12.36
C SER A 256 21.69 -2.00 -10.99
N GLN A 257 20.37 -1.98 -10.85
CA GLN A 257 19.66 -1.51 -9.67
C GLN A 257 18.69 -2.59 -9.21
N VAL A 258 18.65 -2.81 -7.90
CA VAL A 258 17.57 -3.57 -7.27
C VAL A 258 16.60 -2.57 -6.67
N PHE A 259 15.33 -2.76 -6.93
CA PHE A 259 14.28 -1.98 -6.29
C PHE A 259 13.67 -2.79 -5.17
N LEU A 260 13.42 -2.16 -4.03
CA LEU A 260 12.78 -2.73 -2.86
C LEU A 260 11.47 -1.99 -2.57
N SER A 261 10.39 -2.73 -2.33
CA SER A 261 9.15 -2.17 -1.80
C SER A 261 8.65 -2.99 -0.62
N VAL A 262 8.18 -2.31 0.43
CA VAL A 262 7.49 -2.90 1.57
C VAL A 262 6.06 -2.39 1.55
N HIS A 263 5.09 -3.28 1.38
CA HIS A 263 3.70 -2.90 1.15
C HIS A 263 2.72 -3.88 1.79
N SER A 264 1.42 -3.58 1.67
CA SER A 264 0.37 -4.50 2.14
C SER A 264 0.40 -5.79 1.34
N PRO A 265 0.29 -6.97 1.98
CA PRO A 265 0.30 -8.25 1.29
C PRO A 265 -0.90 -8.43 0.34
N PHE A 266 -1.94 -7.61 0.48
CA PHE A 266 -3.17 -7.65 -0.34
C PHE A 266 -3.20 -6.59 -1.42
N ARG A 267 -2.11 -5.82 -1.57
CA ARG A 267 -2.00 -4.73 -2.54
C ARG A 267 -0.94 -5.09 -3.59
N PRO A 268 -1.30 -5.12 -4.88
CA PRO A 268 -0.33 -5.21 -5.96
C PRO A 268 0.48 -3.91 -6.03
N GLU A 269 1.79 -4.03 -6.24
CA GLU A 269 2.72 -2.89 -6.12
C GLU A 269 3.83 -3.01 -7.19
N ASN A 270 4.08 -1.93 -7.93
CA ASN A 270 5.19 -1.87 -8.87
C ASN A 270 6.44 -1.34 -8.15
N ALA A 271 7.30 -2.24 -7.67
CA ALA A 271 8.50 -1.81 -6.94
C ALA A 271 9.51 -1.05 -7.81
N ILE A 272 9.48 -1.16 -9.15
CA ILE A 272 10.35 -0.37 -10.03
C ILE A 272 9.95 1.11 -10.02
N GLU A 273 8.64 1.38 -9.97
CA GLU A 273 8.11 2.74 -10.01
C GLU A 273 8.09 3.39 -8.63
N TYR A 274 7.64 2.65 -7.60
CA TYR A 274 7.38 3.20 -6.26
C TYR A 274 8.38 2.75 -5.20
N GLY A 275 9.26 1.79 -5.52
CA GLY A 275 10.23 1.24 -4.59
C GLY A 275 11.46 2.12 -4.37
N ARG A 276 12.30 1.68 -3.44
CA ARG A 276 13.62 2.27 -3.14
C ARG A 276 14.70 1.51 -3.88
N VAL A 277 15.59 2.26 -4.55
CA VAL A 277 16.77 1.70 -5.20
C VAL A 277 17.79 1.30 -4.14
N LEU A 278 18.22 0.04 -4.17
CA LEU A 278 19.32 -0.50 -3.38
C LEU A 278 20.61 -0.51 -4.23
N LYS A 279 21.65 0.10 -3.70
CA LYS A 279 23.00 0.11 -4.26
C LYS A 279 23.79 -1.13 -3.84
N THR A 280 24.61 -1.63 -4.76
CA THR A 280 25.61 -2.67 -4.48
C THR A 280 26.62 -2.22 -3.44
N GLY A 281 27.10 -3.14 -2.58
CA GLY A 281 28.18 -2.87 -1.63
C GLY A 281 27.74 -2.32 -0.28
N PHE A 282 26.44 -2.35 0.01
CA PHE A 282 25.86 -1.90 1.28
C PHE A 282 25.00 -3.00 1.90
N SER A 283 24.98 -3.01 3.23
CA SER A 283 24.01 -3.72 4.06
C SER A 283 22.90 -2.75 4.45
N TYR A 284 21.65 -3.20 4.36
CA TYR A 284 20.47 -2.36 4.56
C TYR A 284 19.70 -2.80 5.80
N GLY A 285 19.58 -1.90 6.77
CA GLY A 285 18.64 -2.02 7.87
C GLY A 285 17.31 -1.40 7.50
N ILE A 286 16.23 -2.18 7.50
CA ILE A 286 14.89 -1.69 7.14
C ILE A 286 14.03 -1.73 8.40
N ILE A 287 13.60 -0.55 8.85
CA ILE A 287 12.72 -0.40 10.01
C ILE A 287 11.32 -0.08 9.49
N VAL A 288 10.34 -0.91 9.83
CA VAL A 288 8.96 -0.81 9.33
C VAL A 288 8.03 -0.40 10.47
N ARG A 289 7.17 0.58 10.20
CA ARG A 289 6.05 1.03 11.02
C ARG A 289 4.74 0.71 10.30
N LEU A 290 3.87 -0.05 10.95
CA LEU A 290 2.51 -0.32 10.48
C LEU A 290 1.56 0.78 10.96
N GLU A 291 0.79 1.34 10.03
CA GLU A 291 -0.36 2.17 10.31
C GLU A 291 -1.62 1.45 9.83
N GLU A 292 -2.62 1.37 10.71
CA GLU A 292 -3.93 0.81 10.40
C GLU A 292 -4.95 1.95 10.35
N GLU A 293 -5.66 2.05 9.23
CA GLU A 293 -6.73 3.03 9.03
C GLU A 293 -8.05 2.29 8.94
N HIS A 294 -9.01 2.68 9.79
CA HIS A 294 -10.34 2.11 9.84
C HIS A 294 -11.36 3.14 9.39
N LEU A 295 -11.98 2.90 8.25
CA LEU A 295 -13.07 3.72 7.71
C LEU A 295 -14.43 3.11 8.07
N LEU A 296 -15.49 3.92 7.97
CA LEU A 296 -16.85 3.44 8.22
C LEU A 296 -17.61 3.19 6.90
N PRO A 297 -18.41 2.12 6.81
CA PRO A 297 -19.21 1.84 5.63
C PRO A 297 -20.36 2.84 5.49
N ALA A 298 -21.16 2.73 4.42
CA ALA A 298 -22.42 3.49 4.32
C ALA A 298 -23.26 3.33 5.62
N PRO A 299 -23.93 4.38 6.10
CA PRO A 299 -24.23 5.67 5.42
C PRO A 299 -23.19 6.78 5.64
N TYR A 300 -22.05 6.49 6.27
CA TYR A 300 -21.01 7.49 6.46
C TYR A 300 -20.37 7.89 5.12
N SER A 301 -19.87 9.13 5.03
CA SER A 301 -19.33 9.69 3.79
C SER A 301 -18.10 8.93 3.26
N THR A 302 -17.40 8.18 4.12
CA THR A 302 -16.29 7.30 3.72
C THR A 302 -16.74 6.17 2.81
N ASN A 303 -17.98 5.69 2.97
CA ASN A 303 -18.64 4.67 2.12
C ASN A 303 -17.69 3.52 1.73
N CYS A 304 -16.96 2.99 2.71
CA CYS A 304 -15.93 1.99 2.48
C CYS A 304 -16.54 0.59 2.24
N THR A 305 -15.74 -0.29 1.65
CA THR A 305 -16.04 -1.71 1.49
C THR A 305 -15.11 -2.58 2.35
N ASP A 306 -15.70 -3.52 3.09
CA ASP A 306 -14.94 -4.56 3.80
C ASP A 306 -14.61 -5.71 2.84
N TYR A 307 -13.52 -5.52 2.09
CA TYR A 307 -13.05 -6.50 1.11
C TYR A 307 -12.67 -7.84 1.73
N GLU A 308 -12.18 -7.86 2.97
CA GLU A 308 -11.82 -9.11 3.64
C GLU A 308 -13.08 -9.93 3.95
N ALA A 309 -14.13 -9.29 4.48
CA ALA A 309 -15.42 -9.94 4.71
C ALA A 309 -16.05 -10.45 3.40
N LEU A 310 -16.04 -9.65 2.33
CA LEU A 310 -16.55 -10.07 1.02
C LEU A 310 -15.75 -11.25 0.46
N TRP A 311 -14.42 -11.22 0.59
CA TRP A 311 -13.56 -12.31 0.15
C TRP A 311 -13.88 -13.61 0.91
N PHE A 312 -14.07 -13.55 2.24
CA PHE A 312 -14.49 -14.72 3.02
C PHE A 312 -15.87 -15.24 2.58
N GLN A 313 -16.84 -14.35 2.36
CA GLN A 313 -18.18 -14.73 1.89
C GLN A 313 -18.15 -15.39 0.51
N ASN A 314 -17.25 -14.93 -0.36
CA ASN A 314 -17.06 -15.45 -1.72
C ASN A 314 -16.10 -16.66 -1.76
N ASN A 315 -16.08 -17.51 -0.73
CA ASN A 315 -15.22 -18.69 -0.66
C ASN A 315 -13.74 -18.39 -0.93
N LYS A 316 -13.26 -17.26 -0.40
CA LYS A 316 -11.87 -16.78 -0.54
C LYS A 316 -11.50 -16.46 -2.00
N THR A 317 -12.41 -15.80 -2.70
CA THR A 317 -12.20 -15.29 -4.06
C THR A 317 -12.58 -13.82 -4.16
N GLY A 318 -12.03 -13.12 -5.16
CA GLY A 318 -12.25 -11.68 -5.37
C GLY A 318 -11.19 -10.79 -4.71
N ALA A 319 -11.44 -9.48 -4.75
CA ALA A 319 -10.52 -8.47 -4.24
C ALA A 319 -10.45 -8.49 -2.72
N ARG A 320 -9.24 -8.29 -2.19
CA ARG A 320 -8.96 -8.12 -0.75
C ARG A 320 -8.54 -6.70 -0.37
N SER A 321 -8.49 -5.82 -1.36
CA SER A 321 -8.21 -4.41 -1.19
C SER A 321 -8.87 -3.60 -2.30
N PHE A 322 -8.97 -2.29 -2.10
CA PHE A 322 -9.40 -1.35 -3.12
C PHE A 322 -8.51 -1.41 -4.37
N ASP A 323 -7.18 -1.35 -4.21
CA ASP A 323 -6.25 -1.44 -5.33
C ASP A 323 -6.42 -2.77 -6.09
N MET A 324 -6.63 -3.88 -5.38
CA MET A 324 -6.89 -5.17 -6.03
C MET A 324 -8.24 -5.21 -6.75
N CYS A 325 -9.24 -4.48 -6.28
CA CYS A 325 -10.52 -4.32 -7.00
C CYS A 325 -10.30 -3.64 -8.35
N LEU A 326 -9.50 -2.57 -8.38
CA LEU A 326 -9.15 -1.86 -9.61
C LEU A 326 -8.36 -2.76 -10.58
N GLU A 327 -7.42 -3.55 -10.06
CA GLU A 327 -6.68 -4.54 -10.86
C GLU A 327 -7.61 -5.59 -11.46
N LEU A 328 -8.56 -6.15 -10.68
CA LEU A 328 -9.50 -7.13 -11.19
C LEU A 328 -10.44 -6.54 -12.25
N CYS A 329 -10.83 -5.27 -12.13
CA CYS A 329 -11.57 -4.58 -13.18
C CYS A 329 -10.75 -4.47 -14.48
N SER A 330 -9.48 -4.07 -14.35
CA SER A 330 -8.56 -3.94 -15.49
C SER A 330 -8.29 -5.29 -16.14
N TRP A 331 -8.10 -6.33 -15.33
CA TRP A 331 -7.90 -7.71 -15.75
C TRP A 331 -9.09 -8.28 -16.53
N ASN A 332 -10.30 -8.14 -15.98
CA ASN A 332 -11.50 -8.63 -16.65
C ASN A 332 -11.71 -7.91 -17.98
N PHE A 333 -11.58 -6.58 -17.99
CA PHE A 333 -11.70 -5.79 -19.20
C PHE A 333 -10.66 -6.18 -20.26
N SER A 334 -9.39 -6.34 -19.86
CA SER A 334 -8.33 -6.72 -20.80
C SER A 334 -8.55 -8.11 -21.37
N LYS A 335 -8.99 -9.06 -20.54
CA LYS A 335 -9.25 -10.43 -20.95
C LYS A 335 -10.41 -10.51 -21.92
N GLU A 336 -11.49 -9.77 -21.69
CA GLU A 336 -12.64 -9.72 -22.60
C GLU A 336 -12.30 -9.01 -23.92
N THR A 337 -11.50 -7.94 -23.87
CA THR A 337 -11.19 -7.12 -25.04
C THR A 337 -10.07 -7.71 -25.90
N TYR A 338 -9.00 -8.20 -25.27
CA TYR A 338 -7.76 -8.61 -25.94
C TYR A 338 -7.51 -10.12 -25.86
N GLY A 339 -8.27 -10.86 -25.05
CA GLY A 339 -8.01 -12.29 -24.80
C GLY A 339 -6.78 -12.56 -23.92
N CYS A 340 -6.18 -11.51 -23.35
CA CYS A 340 -4.96 -11.57 -22.55
C CYS A 340 -4.96 -10.49 -21.44
N GLU A 341 -3.99 -10.57 -20.54
CA GLU A 341 -3.79 -9.66 -19.41
C GLU A 341 -2.94 -8.46 -19.85
N TYR A 342 -3.51 -7.27 -19.73
CA TYR A 342 -2.88 -6.02 -20.12
C TYR A 342 -2.97 -5.00 -18.99
N ARG A 343 -1.89 -4.23 -18.76
CA ARG A 343 -1.82 -3.12 -17.80
C ARG A 343 -2.13 -3.47 -16.34
N LEU A 344 -1.80 -4.68 -15.90
CA LEU A 344 -1.78 -4.97 -14.47
C LEU A 344 -0.54 -4.34 -13.83
N THR A 345 -0.68 -3.86 -12.59
CA THR A 345 0.46 -3.36 -11.82
C THR A 345 1.44 -4.51 -11.52
N MET A 346 0.90 -5.69 -11.23
CA MET A 346 1.66 -6.89 -10.86
C MET A 346 0.98 -8.15 -11.40
N PHE A 347 1.70 -8.93 -12.21
CA PHE A 347 1.23 -10.19 -12.78
C PHE A 347 1.79 -11.37 -12.01
N HIS A 348 0.95 -12.37 -11.77
CA HIS A 348 1.36 -13.62 -11.12
C HIS A 348 1.77 -14.70 -12.14
N LYS A 349 1.17 -14.68 -13.33
CA LYS A 349 1.40 -15.66 -14.39
C LYS A 349 1.72 -14.94 -15.68
N TRP A 350 2.81 -15.34 -16.32
CA TRP A 350 3.27 -14.68 -17.52
C TRP A 350 2.53 -15.15 -18.77
N GLU A 351 1.97 -16.36 -18.75
CA GLU A 351 1.35 -17.01 -19.90
C GLU A 351 0.15 -16.23 -20.43
N ASN A 352 -0.46 -15.42 -19.56
CA ASN A 352 -1.62 -14.63 -19.91
C ASN A 352 -1.25 -13.22 -20.38
N ILE A 353 0.00 -12.77 -20.28
CA ILE A 353 0.39 -11.37 -20.59
C ILE A 353 0.31 -11.08 -22.09
N CYS A 354 -0.31 -9.96 -22.46
CA CYS A 354 -0.35 -9.50 -23.84
C CYS A 354 1.06 -9.13 -24.36
N GLN A 355 1.51 -9.78 -25.44
CA GLN A 355 2.80 -9.48 -26.08
C GLN A 355 2.76 -8.20 -26.92
N GLU A 356 1.71 -8.05 -27.71
CA GLU A 356 1.41 -6.85 -28.50
C GLU A 356 -0.09 -6.61 -28.38
N VAL A 357 -0.49 -5.36 -28.13
CA VAL A 357 -1.89 -4.96 -28.12
C VAL A 357 -2.12 -4.09 -29.35
N ASP A 358 -3.14 -4.42 -30.12
CA ASP A 358 -3.56 -3.59 -31.24
C ASP A 358 -4.17 -2.29 -30.69
N PRO A 359 -3.57 -1.11 -30.97
CA PRO A 359 -4.07 0.16 -30.47
C PRO A 359 -5.47 0.52 -31.00
N TYR A 360 -5.96 -0.17 -32.04
CA TYR A 360 -7.28 0.07 -32.63
C TYR A 360 -8.39 -0.82 -32.07
N VAL A 361 -8.06 -1.81 -31.22
CA VAL A 361 -9.07 -2.63 -30.55
C VAL A 361 -9.56 -1.88 -29.31
N TRP A 362 -10.75 -1.31 -29.43
CA TRP A 362 -11.45 -0.62 -28.36
C TRP A 362 -12.51 -1.54 -27.77
N GLY A 363 -12.36 -1.91 -26.50
CA GLY A 363 -13.41 -2.56 -25.74
C GLY A 363 -14.52 -1.58 -25.36
N ASP A 364 -15.63 -2.11 -24.85
CA ASP A 364 -16.68 -1.28 -24.27
C ASP A 364 -16.20 -0.65 -22.96
N PHE A 365 -15.75 0.60 -23.05
CA PHE A 365 -15.20 1.33 -21.92
C PHE A 365 -16.24 1.61 -20.82
N SER A 366 -17.54 1.53 -21.13
CA SER A 366 -18.59 1.75 -20.13
C SER A 366 -18.58 0.67 -19.05
N VAL A 367 -18.42 -0.61 -19.44
CA VAL A 367 -18.32 -1.74 -18.52
C VAL A 367 -17.12 -1.58 -17.58
N PHE A 368 -15.99 -1.12 -18.11
CA PHE A 368 -14.80 -0.86 -17.31
C PHE A 368 -15.03 0.27 -16.29
N VAL A 369 -15.60 1.39 -16.72
CA VAL A 369 -15.92 2.53 -15.86
C VAL A 369 -16.91 2.14 -14.76
N ASP A 370 -17.93 1.35 -15.09
CA ASP A 370 -18.91 0.85 -14.12
C ASP A 370 -18.24 -0.05 -13.08
N CYS A 371 -17.31 -0.92 -13.49
CA CYS A 371 -16.51 -1.73 -12.57
C CYS A 371 -15.69 -0.85 -11.61
N LEU A 372 -14.98 0.16 -12.14
CA LEU A 372 -14.17 1.07 -11.33
C LEU A 372 -15.03 1.86 -10.32
N ASN A 373 -16.22 2.31 -10.73
CA ASN A 373 -17.15 3.04 -9.87
C ASN A 373 -17.69 2.18 -8.71
N ASN A 374 -17.70 0.85 -8.86
CA ASN A 374 -18.11 -0.09 -7.82
C ASN A 374 -16.99 -0.42 -6.83
N CYS A 375 -15.73 -0.15 -7.15
CA CYS A 375 -14.63 -0.24 -6.19
C CYS A 375 -14.71 0.95 -5.22
N LYS A 376 -14.79 0.66 -3.92
CA LYS A 376 -14.85 1.68 -2.84
C LYS A 376 -13.61 1.60 -1.96
N PRO A 377 -13.25 2.65 -1.21
CA PRO A 377 -12.11 2.62 -0.30
C PRO A 377 -12.18 1.43 0.68
N ASP A 378 -11.02 0.93 1.10
CA ASP A 378 -10.94 -0.14 2.11
C ASP A 378 -11.53 0.31 3.45
N CYS A 379 -12.38 -0.51 4.08
CA CYS A 379 -12.77 -0.26 5.46
C CYS A 379 -11.62 -0.47 6.44
N MET A 380 -10.66 -1.33 6.11
CA MET A 380 -9.42 -1.52 6.85
C MET A 380 -8.24 -1.42 5.89
N LYS A 381 -7.46 -0.35 5.99
CA LYS A 381 -6.26 -0.14 5.17
C LYS A 381 -5.01 -0.29 6.02
N LEU A 382 -4.05 -1.08 5.51
CA LEU A 382 -2.75 -1.30 6.13
C LEU A 382 -1.69 -0.53 5.34
N LYS A 383 -1.00 0.39 6.00
CA LYS A 383 0.10 1.17 5.42
C LYS A 383 1.39 0.79 6.12
N TYR A 384 2.40 0.40 5.36
CA TYR A 384 3.70 0.03 5.87
C TYR A 384 4.70 1.13 5.52
N ILE A 385 4.95 2.01 6.49
CA ILE A 385 5.92 3.09 6.34
C ILE A 385 7.27 2.54 6.77
N TYR A 386 8.31 2.74 5.96
CA TYR A 386 9.62 2.20 6.29
C TYR A 386 10.75 3.20 6.07
N THR A 387 11.77 3.08 6.91
CA THR A 387 13.03 3.83 6.81
C THR A 387 14.16 2.87 6.54
N ILE A 388 15.07 3.26 5.65
CA ILE A 388 16.23 2.46 5.25
C ILE A 388 17.49 3.11 5.83
N THR A 389 18.32 2.32 6.49
CA THR A 389 19.67 2.70 6.91
C THR A 389 20.69 1.93 6.08
N GLU A 390 21.54 2.64 5.34
CA GLU A 390 22.59 2.05 4.50
C GLU A 390 23.90 1.98 5.30
N THR A 391 24.55 0.81 5.33
CA THR A 391 25.88 0.62 5.94
C THR A 391 26.83 0.03 4.91
N PRO A 392 27.95 0.67 4.55
CA PRO A 392 28.92 0.09 3.63
C PRO A 392 29.41 -1.28 4.12
N ILE A 393 29.52 -2.25 3.21
CA ILE A 393 30.10 -3.57 3.53
C ILE A 393 31.63 -3.43 3.47
N GLU A 394 32.32 -3.73 4.58
CA GLU A 394 33.77 -3.64 4.63
C GLU A 394 34.43 -4.64 3.65
N PRO A 395 35.56 -4.27 3.00
CA PRO A 395 36.25 -5.14 2.04
C PRO A 395 36.72 -6.48 2.62
N SER A 396 36.93 -6.57 3.93
CA SER A 396 37.35 -7.77 4.66
C SER A 396 36.34 -8.92 4.55
N ASP A 397 35.04 -8.62 4.43
CA ASP A 397 33.95 -9.60 4.28
C ASP A 397 33.74 -10.08 2.84
N LYS A 398 34.43 -9.48 1.85
CA LYS A 398 34.30 -9.86 0.44
C LYS A 398 34.84 -11.25 0.11
N ARG A 399 35.66 -11.86 0.99
CA ARG A 399 36.24 -13.19 0.76
C ARG A 399 35.25 -14.34 0.95
N HIS A 400 34.09 -14.11 1.55
CA HIS A 400 33.07 -15.16 1.77
C HIS A 400 31.79 -14.97 0.93
N SER A 401 31.73 -13.95 0.07
CA SER A 401 30.52 -13.57 -0.67
C SER A 401 30.64 -13.63 -2.20
N LEU A 402 31.78 -14.11 -2.73
CA LEU A 402 31.93 -14.47 -4.16
C LEU A 402 31.21 -15.77 -4.51
#